data_AF-A0AAW9GZN1-F1
#
_entry.id   AF-A0AAW9GZN1-F1
#
_cell.length_a   1.000
_cell.length_b   1.000
_cell.length_c   1.000
_cell.angle_alpha   90.00
_cell.angle_beta   90.00
_cell.angle_gamma   90.00
#
_symmetry.space_group_name_H-M   'P 1'
#
loop_
_entity.id
_entity.type
_entity.pdbx_description
1 polymer ?
#
loop_
_entity_poly.entity_id
_entity_poly.type
_entity_poly.pdbx_seq_one_letter_code
_entity_poly.pdbx_strand_id
1 'polypeptide(L)'
;MPCLLRLLLCCLALYAAAPVLANAADFGVARVGDRFVVDSGADLQFSVDARTGDVVSMRYRGVELESPEAKHSQIASGLGSARVAARTVGDTIVVSASAGDLVQYYMARKGRDALYLATYAPTLLPVGELRFIARLDATKLPDAEREPDSNIGTAIEGKDVFLLPDGRTSSKFYSARRAIDDSVHGVSGPGLAVRMWMGDREHSAGGPFFKDIATQRTTRTHELYNYMFSNHTQTEPYRGGLHGVYVLQFSRGGAEAQVPPDLRFVDASLGLQGFLGAEARGAVAGQVSGIDAGQPAVVALRNAQAQYWARADADGRFRIAGIRPGAYRIALYQNELEVAHDTVQIAAAATAQAELHAVPLPGQAIWQIGDPDGTPAGFRNAALLARAHPSDRRMAPWGPLTYRVGHDSLDAFPAAQWRGVNTPTHIAFVLSPGQVHAYRLRLFVTLTQAGGRPQLRVNDRWSGPVPPRPEQPDSRGITRGTYRGNNTVYLFDIPASALQAGLNTLDIDVASGSPDNGFLGPGIVFDSVQWLAP
;
A
#
# COMPACT_ATOMS: atom_id res chain seq x y z
N MET A 1 71.07 -56.21 -28.55
CA MET A 1 71.95 -55.05 -28.24
C MET A 1 72.56 -54.55 -29.55
N PRO A 2 72.59 -53.24 -29.86
CA PRO A 2 71.77 -52.14 -29.34
C PRO A 2 71.20 -51.17 -30.42
N CYS A 3 70.10 -50.51 -30.02
CA CYS A 3 69.82 -49.07 -30.16
C CYS A 3 69.52 -48.45 -31.54
N LEU A 4 68.25 -48.07 -31.80
CA LEU A 4 67.59 -46.77 -31.45
C LEU A 4 67.98 -45.63 -32.39
N LEU A 5 67.05 -45.16 -33.24
CA LEU A 5 66.32 -43.90 -33.00
C LEU A 5 65.18 -43.70 -34.02
N ARG A 6 64.07 -43.17 -33.51
CA ARG A 6 62.79 -42.87 -34.16
C ARG A 6 62.84 -41.55 -34.94
N LEU A 7 62.11 -41.47 -36.05
CA LEU A 7 61.26 -40.31 -36.36
C LEU A 7 60.21 -40.75 -37.40
N LEU A 8 58.93 -40.86 -37.00
CA LEU A 8 57.81 -41.07 -37.92
C LEU A 8 56.74 -40.03 -37.65
N LEU A 9 56.40 -39.26 -38.68
CA LEU A 9 55.20 -38.43 -38.77
C LEU A 9 53.96 -39.30 -38.59
N CYS A 10 53.00 -38.85 -37.79
CA CYS A 10 51.61 -39.30 -37.88
C CYS A 10 50.70 -38.09 -37.72
N CYS A 11 50.04 -37.72 -38.83
CA CYS A 11 48.87 -36.87 -38.85
C CYS A 11 47.72 -37.60 -38.15
N LEU A 12 47.16 -37.04 -37.08
CA LEU A 12 45.86 -37.46 -36.56
C LEU A 12 44.87 -36.32 -36.73
N ALA A 13 43.90 -36.53 -37.62
CA ALA A 13 42.67 -35.78 -37.65
C ALA A 13 41.86 -36.12 -36.38
N LEU A 14 41.59 -35.11 -35.54
CA LEU A 14 40.62 -35.24 -34.46
C LEU A 14 39.33 -34.52 -34.85
N TYR A 15 38.29 -35.34 -34.98
CA TYR A 15 36.89 -34.97 -35.08
C TYR A 15 36.49 -34.01 -33.95
N ALA A 16 35.68 -33.02 -34.32
CA ALA A 16 34.99 -32.14 -33.40
C ALA A 16 34.07 -32.91 -32.45
N ALA A 17 34.20 -32.63 -31.16
CA ALA A 17 33.09 -32.65 -30.22
C ALA A 17 33.14 -31.30 -29.51
N ALA A 18 32.25 -30.38 -29.92
CA ALA A 18 31.99 -29.18 -29.13
C ALA A 18 31.60 -29.61 -27.71
N PRO A 19 32.04 -28.90 -26.65
CA PRO A 19 31.52 -29.17 -25.33
C PRO A 19 30.01 -28.89 -25.37
N VAL A 20 29.23 -29.95 -25.23
CA VAL A 20 27.81 -29.89 -24.90
C VAL A 20 27.67 -28.96 -23.69
N LEU A 21 26.87 -27.90 -23.84
CA LEU A 21 26.38 -27.10 -22.74
C LEU A 21 25.56 -28.03 -21.82
N ALA A 22 26.20 -28.57 -20.79
CA ALA A 22 25.56 -29.24 -19.66
C ALA A 22 25.27 -28.19 -18.57
N ASN A 23 24.16 -28.14 -17.86
CA ASN A 23 22.90 -28.88 -17.87
C ASN A 23 21.85 -27.88 -17.32
N ALA A 24 20.57 -28.08 -17.62
CA ALA A 24 19.52 -27.52 -16.77
C ALA A 24 19.83 -27.92 -15.31
N ALA A 25 19.83 -26.97 -14.39
CA ALA A 25 20.08 -27.27 -12.99
C ALA A 25 18.96 -28.21 -12.49
N ASP A 26 19.31 -29.28 -11.78
CA ASP A 26 18.32 -30.28 -11.35
C ASP A 26 17.44 -29.67 -10.26
N PHE A 27 16.13 -29.57 -10.53
CA PHE A 27 15.12 -29.18 -9.54
C PHE A 27 15.30 -29.97 -8.25
N GLY A 28 15.54 -29.28 -7.14
CA GLY A 28 15.87 -29.97 -5.90
C GLY A 28 16.21 -29.04 -4.74
N VAL A 29 16.28 -29.63 -3.54
CA VAL A 29 16.77 -28.95 -2.35
C VAL A 29 17.85 -29.81 -1.69
N ALA A 30 18.96 -29.17 -1.35
CA ALA A 30 20.08 -29.81 -0.65
C ALA A 30 20.47 -28.99 0.57
N ARG A 31 20.84 -29.67 1.66
CA ARG A 31 21.47 -29.01 2.80
C ARG A 31 22.97 -28.92 2.55
N VAL A 32 23.51 -27.71 2.49
CA VAL A 32 24.93 -27.43 2.27
C VAL A 32 25.42 -26.56 3.43
N GLY A 33 26.19 -27.16 4.35
CA GLY A 33 26.55 -26.51 5.62
C GLY A 33 25.29 -26.08 6.39
N ASP A 34 25.25 -24.80 6.77
CA ASP A 34 24.13 -24.20 7.50
C ASP A 34 23.05 -23.60 6.59
N ARG A 35 22.89 -24.10 5.37
CA ARG A 35 21.91 -23.58 4.40
C ARG A 35 21.12 -24.69 3.71
N PHE A 36 19.87 -24.42 3.40
CA PHE A 36 19.13 -25.14 2.38
C PHE A 36 19.28 -24.40 1.05
N VAL A 37 19.95 -25.02 0.08
CA VAL A 37 20.08 -24.51 -1.28
C VAL A 37 18.95 -25.13 -2.10
N VAL A 38 18.11 -24.27 -2.67
CA VAL A 38 16.94 -24.66 -3.46
C VAL A 38 17.18 -24.25 -4.90
N ASP A 39 17.08 -25.22 -5.80
CA ASP A 39 17.12 -25.02 -7.24
C ASP A 39 15.70 -25.18 -7.82
N SER A 40 15.22 -24.16 -8.52
CA SER A 40 13.89 -24.17 -9.13
C SER A 40 13.79 -25.09 -10.35
N GLY A 41 14.90 -25.65 -10.85
CA GLY A 41 14.91 -26.36 -12.12
C GLY A 41 14.75 -25.44 -13.33
N ALA A 42 15.03 -24.14 -13.13
CA ALA A 42 15.03 -23.08 -14.13
C ALA A 42 16.30 -22.22 -13.93
N ASP A 43 16.19 -20.90 -14.08
CA ASP A 43 17.30 -19.97 -13.94
C ASP A 43 17.47 -19.44 -12.49
N LEU A 44 16.54 -19.74 -11.58
CA LEU A 44 16.56 -19.31 -10.18
C LEU A 44 17.08 -20.39 -9.21
N GLN A 45 18.07 -20.01 -8.41
CA GLN A 45 18.52 -20.71 -7.21
C GLN A 45 18.46 -19.75 -6.01
N PHE A 46 18.00 -20.20 -4.85
CA PHE A 46 18.08 -19.41 -3.62
C PHE A 46 18.54 -20.25 -2.43
N SER A 47 19.08 -19.60 -1.41
CA SER A 47 19.55 -20.26 -0.19
C SER A 47 18.89 -19.69 1.05
N VAL A 48 18.40 -20.56 1.93
CA VAL A 48 17.83 -20.20 3.23
C VAL A 48 18.78 -20.65 4.35
N ASP A 49 19.18 -19.75 5.24
CA ASP A 49 19.99 -20.11 6.42
C ASP A 49 19.18 -21.03 7.35
N ALA A 50 19.75 -22.18 7.70
CA ALA A 50 19.08 -23.23 8.44
C ALA A 50 18.92 -22.93 9.95
N ARG A 51 19.51 -21.83 10.43
CA ARG A 51 19.47 -21.39 11.83
C ARG A 51 18.57 -20.17 12.00
N THR A 52 18.55 -19.25 11.03
CA THR A 52 17.77 -17.99 11.14
C THR A 52 16.51 -17.99 10.28
N GLY A 53 16.49 -18.77 9.21
CA GLY A 53 15.43 -18.73 8.19
C GLY A 53 15.60 -17.60 7.17
N ASP A 54 16.66 -16.79 7.23
CA ASP A 54 16.85 -15.70 6.28
C ASP A 54 17.24 -16.23 4.89
N VAL A 55 16.83 -15.52 3.83
CA VAL A 55 17.28 -15.80 2.47
C VAL A 55 18.62 -15.11 2.26
N VAL A 56 19.69 -15.89 2.16
CA VAL A 56 21.08 -15.41 2.16
C VAL A 56 21.74 -15.41 0.78
N SER A 57 21.01 -15.86 -0.24
CA SER A 57 21.42 -15.83 -1.65
C SER A 57 20.19 -16.00 -2.53
N MET A 58 20.14 -15.22 -3.62
CA MET A 58 19.15 -15.32 -4.69
C MET A 58 19.88 -15.15 -6.01
N ARG A 59 20.21 -16.25 -6.68
CA ARG A 59 20.91 -16.27 -7.95
C ARG A 59 19.92 -16.48 -9.08
N TYR A 60 19.84 -15.51 -9.97
CA TYR A 60 19.05 -15.63 -11.21
C TYR A 60 20.00 -15.57 -12.40
N ARG A 61 19.97 -16.61 -13.25
CA ARG A 61 20.87 -16.77 -14.40
C ARG A 61 22.35 -16.67 -14.02
N GLY A 62 22.69 -17.23 -12.86
CA GLY A 62 24.04 -17.21 -12.29
C GLY A 62 24.45 -15.87 -11.66
N VAL A 63 23.61 -14.84 -11.69
CA VAL A 63 23.89 -13.53 -11.08
C VAL A 63 23.30 -13.49 -9.68
N GLU A 64 24.15 -13.29 -8.68
CA GLU A 64 23.72 -13.06 -7.29
C GLU A 64 22.97 -11.73 -7.17
N LEU A 65 21.74 -11.75 -6.66
CA LEU A 65 20.89 -10.57 -6.50
C LEU A 65 20.68 -10.18 -5.03
N GLU A 66 20.99 -11.05 -4.08
CA GLU A 66 20.96 -10.69 -2.66
C GLU A 66 21.96 -9.54 -2.38
N SER A 67 21.57 -8.65 -1.47
CA SER A 67 22.41 -7.53 -1.06
C SER A 67 23.79 -8.00 -0.57
N PRO A 68 24.87 -7.25 -0.87
CA PRO A 68 26.19 -7.53 -0.31
C PRO A 68 26.31 -7.12 1.17
N GLU A 69 25.28 -6.53 1.77
CA GLU A 69 25.27 -6.16 3.19
C GLU A 69 25.01 -7.36 4.10
N ALA A 70 25.42 -7.27 5.37
CA ALA A 70 25.30 -8.38 6.32
C ALA A 70 23.86 -8.73 6.72
N LYS A 71 22.90 -7.81 6.51
CA LYS A 71 21.50 -8.03 6.82
C LYS A 71 20.80 -8.59 5.58
N HIS A 72 20.21 -9.77 5.73
CA HIS A 72 19.66 -10.55 4.64
C HIS A 72 18.15 -10.31 4.43
N SER A 73 17.64 -10.85 3.32
CA SER A 73 16.22 -10.91 3.00
C SER A 73 15.45 -11.75 4.02
N GLN A 74 14.43 -11.17 4.67
CA GLN A 74 13.88 -11.75 5.90
C GLN A 74 12.47 -11.25 6.23
N ILE A 75 11.77 -12.03 7.06
CA ILE A 75 10.48 -11.67 7.64
C ILE A 75 10.66 -10.79 8.90
N ALA A 76 9.74 -9.85 9.11
CA ALA A 76 9.75 -8.84 10.16
C ALA A 76 11.05 -8.03 10.20
N SER A 77 11.89 -8.30 11.21
CA SER A 77 13.24 -7.75 11.36
C SER A 77 14.30 -8.85 11.50
N GLY A 78 13.98 -10.05 11.01
CA GLY A 78 14.75 -11.28 11.19
C GLY A 78 14.18 -12.09 12.34
N LEU A 79 14.06 -13.40 12.18
CA LEU A 79 13.56 -14.29 13.25
C LEU A 79 14.60 -14.48 14.36
N GLY A 80 15.87 -14.13 14.10
CA GLY A 80 16.99 -14.37 14.98
C GLY A 80 17.39 -15.84 14.98
N SER A 81 16.53 -16.71 15.54
CA SER A 81 16.67 -18.16 15.51
C SER A 81 15.35 -18.80 15.10
N ALA A 82 15.42 -19.78 14.21
CA ALA A 82 14.27 -20.49 13.68
C ALA A 82 14.59 -21.98 13.51
N ARG A 83 13.56 -22.82 13.67
CA ARG A 83 13.61 -24.21 13.23
C ARG A 83 13.34 -24.23 11.73
N VAL A 84 14.37 -24.52 10.93
CA VAL A 84 14.26 -24.57 9.47
C VAL A 84 14.19 -26.02 8.97
N ALA A 85 13.22 -26.31 8.12
CA ALA A 85 13.05 -27.63 7.51
C ALA A 85 12.67 -27.49 6.04
N ALA A 86 13.08 -28.46 5.21
CA ALA A 86 12.75 -28.51 3.79
C ALA A 86 12.09 -29.84 3.45
N ARG A 87 11.13 -29.81 2.51
CA ARG A 87 10.48 -31.00 1.95
C ARG A 87 10.12 -30.75 0.49
N THR A 88 9.98 -31.83 -0.27
CA THR A 88 9.47 -31.80 -1.65
C THR A 88 8.10 -32.48 -1.69
N VAL A 89 7.12 -31.81 -2.31
CA VAL A 89 5.74 -32.27 -2.50
C VAL A 89 5.42 -32.16 -3.99
N GLY A 90 5.48 -33.30 -4.70
CA GLY A 90 5.40 -33.32 -6.16
C GLY A 90 6.46 -32.41 -6.80
N ASP A 91 6.02 -31.49 -7.66
CA ASP A 91 6.88 -30.51 -8.33
C ASP A 91 7.13 -29.23 -7.51
N THR A 92 6.86 -29.24 -6.21
CA THR A 92 7.04 -28.08 -5.32
C THR A 92 7.99 -28.40 -4.16
N ILE A 93 8.98 -27.54 -3.93
CA ILE A 93 9.80 -27.56 -2.71
C ILE A 93 9.19 -26.57 -1.73
N VAL A 94 9.11 -26.96 -0.46
CA VAL A 94 8.69 -26.10 0.66
C VAL A 94 9.77 -26.08 1.72
N VAL A 95 10.34 -24.90 1.97
CA VAL A 95 11.20 -24.62 3.12
C VAL A 95 10.39 -23.81 4.13
N SER A 96 10.33 -24.26 5.37
CA SER A 96 9.64 -23.57 6.47
C SER A 96 10.64 -23.15 7.54
N ALA A 97 10.54 -21.92 8.03
CA ALA A 97 11.27 -21.40 9.17
C ALA A 97 10.28 -21.01 10.28
N SER A 98 10.32 -21.72 11.40
CA SER A 98 9.40 -21.50 12.53
C SER A 98 10.11 -20.85 13.71
N ALA A 99 9.54 -19.77 14.26
CA ALA A 99 10.00 -19.10 15.47
C ALA A 99 8.80 -18.68 16.33
N GLY A 100 8.60 -19.34 17.47
CA GLY A 100 7.38 -19.18 18.26
C GLY A 100 6.13 -19.53 17.43
N ASP A 101 5.15 -18.64 17.44
CA ASP A 101 3.88 -18.78 16.70
C ASP A 101 3.95 -18.30 15.24
N LEU A 102 5.11 -17.82 14.79
CA LEU A 102 5.33 -17.37 13.42
C LEU A 102 5.99 -18.47 12.59
N VAL A 103 5.44 -18.76 11.41
CA VAL A 103 6.03 -19.65 10.41
C VAL A 103 6.16 -18.92 9.07
N GLN A 104 7.39 -18.76 8.59
CA GLN A 104 7.67 -18.28 7.25
C GLN A 104 7.86 -19.47 6.31
N TYR A 105 7.20 -19.43 5.16
CA TYR A 105 7.32 -20.42 4.11
C TYR A 105 7.99 -19.82 2.88
N TYR A 106 8.91 -20.58 2.30
CA TYR A 106 9.58 -20.32 1.03
C TYR A 106 9.30 -21.51 0.13
N MET A 107 8.82 -21.27 -1.09
CA MET A 107 8.44 -22.33 -2.00
C MET A 107 9.02 -22.10 -3.39
N ALA A 108 9.46 -23.18 -4.02
CA ALA A 108 9.89 -23.20 -5.41
C ALA A 108 9.01 -24.18 -6.19
N ARG A 109 8.51 -23.77 -7.36
CA ARG A 109 7.80 -24.65 -8.29
C ARG A 109 8.73 -24.99 -9.45
N LYS A 110 8.82 -26.27 -9.80
CA LYS A 110 9.68 -26.76 -10.88
C LYS A 110 9.50 -25.95 -12.17
N GLY A 111 10.60 -25.48 -12.74
CA GLY A 111 10.63 -24.73 -14.00
C GLY A 111 10.15 -23.29 -13.90
N ARG A 112 10.09 -22.71 -12.69
CA ARG A 112 9.62 -21.33 -12.46
C ARG A 112 10.68 -20.48 -11.77
N ASP A 113 11.01 -19.35 -12.38
CA ASP A 113 11.89 -18.32 -11.82
C ASP A 113 11.14 -17.43 -10.81
N ALA A 114 10.62 -18.07 -9.77
CA ALA A 114 9.83 -17.42 -8.74
C ALA A 114 10.06 -18.05 -7.36
N LEU A 115 10.24 -17.18 -6.37
CA LEU A 115 10.21 -17.54 -4.95
C LEU A 115 8.81 -17.19 -4.40
N TYR A 116 8.01 -18.22 -4.15
CA TYR A 116 6.68 -18.08 -3.58
C TYR A 116 6.79 -18.07 -2.05
N LEU A 117 6.04 -17.20 -1.39
CA LEU A 117 6.19 -16.88 0.02
C LEU A 117 4.82 -16.88 0.70
N ALA A 118 4.78 -17.36 1.94
CA ALA A 118 3.61 -17.22 2.80
C ALA A 118 4.07 -17.09 4.25
N THR A 119 3.28 -16.40 5.07
CA THR A 119 3.63 -16.16 6.46
C THR A 119 2.43 -16.47 7.35
N TYR A 120 2.52 -17.52 8.15
CA TYR A 120 1.58 -17.70 9.26
C TYR A 120 2.06 -16.85 10.44
N ALA A 121 1.23 -15.95 10.95
CA ALA A 121 1.59 -15.04 12.03
C ALA A 121 0.46 -14.89 13.06
N PRO A 122 0.80 -14.61 14.33
CA PRO A 122 -0.18 -14.15 15.32
C PRO A 122 -0.69 -12.75 14.95
N THR A 123 -1.83 -12.37 15.53
CA THR A 123 -2.47 -11.06 15.29
C THR A 123 -1.59 -9.87 15.70
N LEU A 124 -0.77 -10.01 16.74
CA LEU A 124 0.09 -8.94 17.22
C LEU A 124 1.53 -9.42 17.34
N LEU A 125 2.45 -8.64 16.78
CA LEU A 125 3.88 -8.78 17.00
C LEU A 125 4.37 -7.64 17.91
N PRO A 126 5.43 -7.85 18.73
CA PRO A 126 5.96 -6.82 19.62
C PRO A 126 6.33 -5.50 18.94
N VAL A 127 6.71 -5.55 17.65
CA VAL A 127 7.14 -4.39 16.86
C VAL A 127 5.95 -3.63 16.22
N GLY A 128 4.74 -4.21 16.27
CA GLY A 128 3.54 -3.59 15.72
C GLY A 128 3.48 -3.52 14.18
N GLU A 129 4.32 -4.29 13.48
CA GLU A 129 4.32 -4.45 12.02
C GLU A 129 4.68 -5.89 11.63
N LEU A 130 4.19 -6.35 10.48
CA LEU A 130 4.58 -7.59 9.82
C LEU A 130 4.89 -7.29 8.36
N ARG A 131 6.13 -7.60 7.96
CA ARG A 131 6.60 -7.38 6.60
C ARG A 131 7.57 -8.46 6.16
N PHE A 132 7.59 -8.77 4.88
CA PHE A 132 8.74 -9.42 4.25
C PHE A 132 9.58 -8.35 3.55
N ILE A 133 10.91 -8.45 3.65
CA ILE A 133 11.84 -7.54 2.97
C ILE A 133 12.79 -8.39 2.12
N ALA A 134 12.76 -8.21 0.81
CA ALA A 134 13.83 -8.66 -0.08
C ALA A 134 14.89 -7.56 -0.15
N ARG A 135 16.12 -7.86 0.22
CA ARG A 135 17.27 -6.94 0.20
C ARG A 135 18.12 -7.27 -1.01
N LEU A 136 17.98 -6.47 -2.05
CA LEU A 136 18.58 -6.75 -3.35
C LEU A 136 19.80 -5.85 -3.60
N ASP A 137 20.77 -6.31 -4.37
CA ASP A 137 21.96 -5.55 -4.73
C ASP A 137 21.61 -4.34 -5.62
N ALA A 138 21.72 -3.13 -5.06
CA ALA A 138 21.36 -1.89 -5.76
C ALA A 138 22.26 -1.60 -6.98
N THR A 139 23.44 -2.22 -7.08
CA THR A 139 24.30 -2.06 -8.26
C THR A 139 23.75 -2.81 -9.48
N LYS A 140 22.95 -3.86 -9.24
CA LYS A 140 22.33 -4.70 -10.28
C LYS A 140 20.88 -4.31 -10.55
N LEU A 141 20.18 -3.85 -9.52
CA LEU A 141 18.76 -3.47 -9.56
C LEU A 141 18.57 -2.03 -9.05
N PRO A 142 19.12 -1.01 -9.73
CA PRO A 142 19.10 0.37 -9.22
C PRO A 142 17.74 1.07 -9.33
N ASP A 143 16.84 0.58 -10.18
CA ASP A 143 15.67 1.34 -10.62
C ASP A 143 14.39 0.77 -10.03
N ALA A 144 13.65 1.58 -9.26
CA ALA A 144 12.30 1.22 -8.85
C ALA A 144 11.36 1.41 -10.05
N GLU A 145 10.41 0.51 -10.25
CA GLU A 145 9.41 0.66 -11.31
C GLU A 145 8.43 1.83 -11.05
N ARG A 146 8.54 2.48 -9.88
CA ARG A 146 7.67 3.56 -9.40
C ARG A 146 8.50 4.71 -8.79
N GLU A 147 7.89 5.91 -8.76
CA GLU A 147 8.36 7.19 -8.19
C GLU A 147 9.18 7.11 -6.88
N PRO A 148 10.06 8.09 -6.57
CA PRO A 148 11.32 7.87 -5.85
C PRO A 148 11.15 7.39 -4.41
N ASP A 149 11.97 6.39 -4.09
CA ASP A 149 12.01 5.65 -2.83
C ASP A 149 13.40 5.75 -2.15
N SER A 150 14.22 6.71 -2.60
CA SER A 150 15.62 6.84 -2.23
C SER A 150 15.80 7.46 -0.84
N ASN A 151 16.69 6.89 -0.02
CA ASN A 151 17.12 7.46 1.26
C ASN A 151 18.52 8.10 1.22
N ILE A 152 19.03 8.39 0.01
CA ILE A 152 20.41 8.90 -0.22
C ILE A 152 20.52 10.43 -0.01
N GLY A 153 19.43 11.10 0.39
CA GLY A 153 19.41 12.55 0.62
C GLY A 153 19.74 12.98 2.06
N THR A 154 19.56 14.28 2.35
CA THR A 154 19.64 14.82 3.72
C THR A 154 18.33 14.58 4.45
N ALA A 155 18.36 13.96 5.64
CA ALA A 155 17.14 13.75 6.42
C ALA A 155 16.50 15.10 6.83
N ILE A 156 15.20 15.25 6.59
CA ILE A 156 14.42 16.45 6.94
C ILE A 156 13.27 16.18 7.91
N GLU A 157 12.87 14.92 8.05
CA GLU A 157 11.89 14.49 9.06
C GLU A 157 12.23 13.09 9.55
N GLY A 158 12.50 12.96 10.85
CA GLY A 158 12.90 11.69 11.47
C GLY A 158 14.12 11.07 10.77
N LYS A 159 13.96 9.80 10.36
CA LYS A 159 14.97 9.04 9.58
C LYS A 159 14.35 8.42 8.33
N ASP A 160 13.21 8.93 7.88
CA ASP A 160 12.42 8.34 6.81
C ASP A 160 11.95 9.32 5.73
N VAL A 161 12.20 10.63 5.87
CA VAL A 161 12.01 11.62 4.82
C VAL A 161 13.30 12.38 4.55
N PHE A 162 13.67 12.46 3.27
CA PHE A 162 14.94 12.99 2.80
C PHE A 162 14.74 14.07 1.74
N LEU A 163 15.60 15.08 1.76
CA LEU A 163 15.75 16.08 0.71
C LEU A 163 16.85 15.64 -0.26
N LEU A 164 16.51 15.55 -1.54
CA LEU A 164 17.46 15.25 -2.61
C LEU A 164 18.20 16.53 -3.05
N PRO A 165 19.39 16.42 -3.66
CA PRO A 165 20.17 17.58 -4.11
C PRO A 165 19.45 18.50 -5.09
N ASP A 166 18.51 17.94 -5.88
CA ASP A 166 17.68 18.74 -6.77
C ASP A 166 16.54 19.45 -6.03
N GLY A 167 16.33 19.23 -4.74
CA GLY A 167 15.27 19.85 -3.94
C GLY A 167 13.92 19.12 -3.98
N ARG A 168 13.82 17.98 -4.69
CA ARG A 168 12.72 17.04 -4.46
C ARG A 168 12.89 16.36 -3.12
N THR A 169 11.78 15.93 -2.54
CA THR A 169 11.76 15.11 -1.34
C THR A 169 11.53 13.65 -1.69
N SER A 170 12.05 12.76 -0.86
CA SER A 170 12.03 11.32 -1.07
C SER A 170 11.75 10.60 0.25
N SER A 171 11.06 9.48 0.15
CA SER A 171 10.73 8.63 1.29
C SER A 171 10.31 7.26 0.77
N LYS A 172 10.65 6.22 1.52
CA LYS A 172 10.10 4.87 1.34
C LYS A 172 8.56 4.87 1.29
N PHE A 173 7.90 5.79 1.99
CA PHE A 173 6.43 5.91 2.00
C PHE A 173 5.83 6.45 0.69
N TYR A 174 6.63 7.08 -0.17
CA TYR A 174 6.18 7.60 -1.47
C TYR A 174 6.13 6.53 -2.57
N SER A 175 6.79 5.38 -2.34
CA SER A 175 6.68 4.18 -3.19
C SER A 175 5.28 3.54 -3.12
N ALA A 176 4.58 3.73 -2.00
CA ALA A 176 3.32 3.09 -1.66
C ALA A 176 2.18 3.42 -2.62
N ARG A 177 1.29 2.46 -2.85
CA ARG A 177 0.00 2.60 -3.55
C ARG A 177 -1.11 1.99 -2.70
N ARG A 178 -2.36 2.38 -2.99
CA ARG A 178 -3.54 1.78 -2.36
C ARG A 178 -3.52 0.27 -2.59
N ALA A 179 -3.90 -0.53 -1.61
CA ALA A 179 -3.87 -2.00 -1.68
C ALA A 179 -4.66 -2.53 -2.89
N ILE A 180 -5.77 -1.88 -3.24
CA ILE A 180 -6.58 -2.19 -4.42
C ILE A 180 -5.87 -1.93 -5.75
N ASP A 181 -4.88 -1.05 -5.78
CA ASP A 181 -4.08 -0.67 -6.96
C ASP A 181 -2.67 -1.27 -6.95
N ASP A 182 -2.35 -2.08 -5.94
CA ASP A 182 -1.01 -2.61 -5.71
C ASP A 182 -0.97 -4.13 -5.84
N SER A 183 -1.32 -4.65 -7.02
CA SER A 183 -1.19 -6.09 -7.31
C SER A 183 0.27 -6.53 -7.45
N VAL A 184 1.13 -5.64 -7.99
CA VAL A 184 2.55 -5.89 -8.23
C VAL A 184 3.38 -4.60 -8.19
N HIS A 185 4.57 -4.68 -7.62
CA HIS A 185 5.59 -3.64 -7.70
C HIS A 185 6.98 -4.27 -7.72
N GLY A 186 8.00 -3.57 -8.22
CA GLY A 186 9.30 -4.18 -8.38
C GLY A 186 10.43 -3.20 -8.59
N VAL A 187 11.61 -3.81 -8.72
CA VAL A 187 12.89 -3.15 -8.99
C VAL A 187 13.55 -3.80 -10.19
N SER A 188 14.33 -3.04 -10.93
CA SER A 188 14.92 -3.47 -12.19
C SER A 188 16.31 -2.86 -12.42
N GLY A 189 17.00 -3.43 -13.40
CA GLY A 189 18.27 -2.95 -13.93
C GLY A 189 18.57 -3.58 -15.28
N PRO A 190 19.79 -3.43 -15.81
CA PRO A 190 20.15 -3.96 -17.12
C PRO A 190 19.93 -5.48 -17.21
N GLY A 191 18.91 -5.91 -17.96
CA GLY A 191 18.60 -7.32 -18.22
C GLY A 191 18.03 -8.11 -17.04
N LEU A 192 17.61 -7.43 -15.96
CA LEU A 192 17.15 -8.04 -14.70
C LEU A 192 15.96 -7.27 -14.13
N ALA A 193 14.97 -7.97 -13.59
CA ALA A 193 13.93 -7.40 -12.74
C ALA A 193 13.45 -8.40 -11.69
N VAL A 194 13.10 -7.88 -10.51
CA VAL A 194 12.49 -8.61 -9.41
C VAL A 194 11.20 -7.90 -9.02
N ARG A 195 10.08 -8.62 -9.07
CA ARG A 195 8.75 -8.08 -8.78
C ARG A 195 8.08 -8.83 -7.65
N MET A 196 7.51 -8.07 -6.70
CA MET A 196 6.66 -8.56 -5.62
C MET A 196 5.22 -8.60 -6.11
N TRP A 197 4.68 -9.80 -6.33
CA TRP A 197 3.26 -10.02 -6.53
C TRP A 197 2.60 -10.24 -5.18
N MET A 198 1.66 -9.38 -4.85
CA MET A 198 1.18 -9.25 -3.49
C MET A 198 0.17 -10.34 -3.09
N GLY A 199 -0.41 -11.02 -4.08
CA GLY A 199 -1.34 -12.13 -3.88
C GLY A 199 -2.60 -11.71 -3.11
N ASP A 200 -3.12 -12.65 -2.31
CA ASP A 200 -4.25 -12.39 -1.42
C ASP A 200 -3.81 -11.58 -0.20
N ARG A 201 -4.61 -10.56 0.13
CA ARG A 201 -4.45 -9.66 1.28
C ARG A 201 -5.51 -9.88 2.34
N GLU A 202 -6.11 -11.07 2.38
CA GLU A 202 -7.21 -11.39 3.28
C GLU A 202 -6.90 -11.10 4.75
N HIS A 203 -5.66 -11.37 5.20
CA HIS A 203 -5.23 -11.12 6.58
C HIS A 203 -4.49 -9.78 6.75
N SER A 204 -4.43 -8.92 5.74
CA SER A 204 -3.92 -7.56 5.92
C SER A 204 -4.89 -6.68 6.74
N ALA A 205 -4.48 -5.45 7.08
CA ALA A 205 -5.29 -4.48 7.81
C ALA A 205 -5.36 -3.13 7.10
N GLY A 206 -6.51 -2.45 7.21
CA GLY A 206 -6.73 -1.08 6.71
C GLY A 206 -7.61 -0.99 5.46
N GLY A 207 -8.06 -2.11 4.92
CA GLY A 207 -8.97 -2.16 3.76
C GLY A 207 -8.33 -1.81 2.41
N PRO A 208 -9.15 -1.61 1.36
CA PRO A 208 -8.68 -1.46 -0.03
C PRO A 208 -7.81 -0.22 -0.28
N PHE A 209 -7.98 0.82 0.52
CA PHE A 209 -7.33 2.12 0.30
C PHE A 209 -6.08 2.32 1.17
N PHE A 210 -5.81 1.39 2.09
CA PHE A 210 -4.56 1.39 2.84
C PHE A 210 -3.36 1.29 1.89
N LYS A 211 -2.29 2.01 2.21
CA LYS A 211 -1.05 1.99 1.44
C LYS A 211 0.13 1.85 2.38
N ASP A 212 1.13 1.08 1.96
CA ASP A 212 2.35 0.88 2.73
C ASP A 212 3.57 0.79 1.82
N ILE A 213 4.75 0.81 2.42
CA ILE A 213 6.05 0.85 1.76
C ILE A 213 6.18 -0.33 0.79
N ALA A 214 6.51 -0.02 -0.46
CA ALA A 214 6.71 -0.99 -1.54
C ALA A 214 8.20 -1.18 -1.83
N THR A 215 8.97 -0.09 -1.91
CA THR A 215 10.42 -0.13 -2.15
C THR A 215 11.17 0.92 -1.31
N GLN A 216 12.46 0.70 -1.12
CA GLN A 216 13.40 1.69 -0.59
C GLN A 216 14.81 1.44 -1.14
N ARG A 217 15.49 2.48 -1.62
CA ARG A 217 16.87 2.36 -2.11
C ARG A 217 17.90 3.07 -1.23
N THR A 218 18.93 2.33 -0.82
CA THR A 218 20.20 2.83 -0.24
C THR A 218 21.32 2.80 -1.29
N THR A 219 22.54 3.20 -0.90
CA THR A 219 23.72 3.12 -1.77
C THR A 219 24.06 1.69 -2.22
N ARG A 220 23.73 0.67 -1.42
CA ARG A 220 24.12 -0.73 -1.67
C ARG A 220 22.93 -1.69 -1.81
N THR A 221 21.78 -1.32 -1.28
CA THR A 221 20.63 -2.20 -1.16
C THR A 221 19.38 -1.54 -1.72
N HIS A 222 18.68 -2.25 -2.58
CA HIS A 222 17.33 -1.92 -3.00
C HIS A 222 16.37 -2.89 -2.31
N GLU A 223 15.66 -2.37 -1.32
CA GLU A 223 14.68 -3.14 -0.55
C GLU A 223 13.36 -3.17 -1.29
N LEU A 224 12.78 -4.37 -1.42
CA LEU A 224 11.46 -4.62 -1.97
C LEU A 224 10.60 -5.28 -0.88
N TYR A 225 9.40 -4.76 -0.66
CA TYR A 225 8.62 -5.04 0.54
C TYR A 225 7.29 -5.73 0.24
N ASN A 226 6.86 -6.61 1.14
CA ASN A 226 5.44 -6.88 1.33
C ASN A 226 5.09 -6.55 2.79
N TYR A 227 4.47 -5.41 3.01
CA TYR A 227 3.88 -5.04 4.30
C TYR A 227 2.49 -5.66 4.42
N MET A 228 2.39 -6.70 5.25
CA MET A 228 1.14 -7.40 5.52
C MET A 228 0.25 -6.59 6.45
N PHE A 229 0.84 -5.97 7.48
CA PHE A 229 0.21 -4.92 8.29
C PHE A 229 1.27 -4.05 8.96
N SER A 230 0.90 -2.82 9.32
CA SER A 230 1.73 -1.88 10.08
C SER A 230 0.87 -0.88 10.83
N ASN A 231 1.51 -0.07 11.67
CA ASN A 231 0.92 1.08 12.34
C ASN A 231 1.01 2.38 11.49
N HIS A 232 1.30 2.27 10.20
CA HIS A 232 1.43 3.42 9.30
C HIS A 232 0.06 3.99 8.93
N THR A 233 -0.46 4.89 9.77
CA THR A 233 -1.81 5.45 9.60
C THR A 233 -2.88 4.36 9.52
N GLN A 234 -2.76 3.38 10.42
CA GLN A 234 -3.64 2.20 10.47
C GLN A 234 -5.04 2.55 10.97
N THR A 235 -6.07 2.07 10.27
CA THR A 235 -7.49 2.33 10.55
C THR A 235 -8.25 1.09 11.03
N GLU A 236 -7.62 -0.08 11.00
CA GLU A 236 -8.22 -1.34 11.44
C GLU A 236 -7.30 -2.11 12.40
N PRO A 237 -7.86 -2.93 13.30
CA PRO A 237 -7.10 -3.94 14.02
C PRO A 237 -6.39 -4.91 13.07
N TYR A 238 -5.26 -5.46 13.51
CA TYR A 238 -4.54 -6.49 12.77
C TYR A 238 -5.31 -7.82 12.75
N ARG A 239 -4.94 -8.67 11.80
CA ARG A 239 -5.48 -10.03 11.63
C ARG A 239 -4.32 -11.01 11.63
N GLY A 240 -4.42 -12.05 12.45
CA GLY A 240 -3.51 -13.19 12.41
C GLY A 240 -3.98 -14.21 11.38
N GLY A 241 -3.15 -15.22 11.13
CA GLY A 241 -3.42 -16.26 10.14
C GLY A 241 -2.34 -16.34 9.06
N LEU A 242 -2.69 -16.92 7.92
CA LEU A 242 -1.77 -17.13 6.81
C LEU A 242 -1.83 -15.95 5.83
N HIS A 243 -0.84 -15.08 5.85
CA HIS A 243 -0.70 -14.00 4.88
C HIS A 243 -0.05 -14.53 3.58
N GLY A 244 -0.57 -14.08 2.43
CA GLY A 244 -0.17 -14.54 1.11
C GLY A 244 -1.10 -15.62 0.54
N VAL A 245 -0.66 -16.42 -0.43
CA VAL A 245 0.70 -16.50 -1.00
C VAL A 245 1.06 -15.24 -1.80
N TYR A 246 2.23 -14.67 -1.53
CA TYR A 246 2.85 -13.60 -2.30
C TYR A 246 4.13 -14.11 -2.98
N VAL A 247 4.65 -13.43 -3.99
CA VAL A 247 5.70 -13.99 -4.86
C VAL A 247 6.75 -12.96 -5.22
N LEU A 248 8.02 -13.34 -5.12
CA LEU A 248 9.12 -12.67 -5.81
C LEU A 248 9.35 -13.35 -7.16
N GLN A 249 9.00 -12.67 -8.24
CA GLN A 249 9.20 -13.15 -9.61
C GLN A 249 10.46 -12.52 -10.21
N PHE A 250 11.32 -13.35 -10.80
CA PHE A 250 12.57 -12.95 -11.45
C PHE A 250 12.39 -12.99 -12.97
N SER A 251 12.89 -11.98 -13.67
CA SER A 251 12.68 -11.83 -15.12
C SER A 251 13.82 -11.05 -15.79
N ARG A 252 13.80 -10.97 -17.13
CA ARG A 252 14.88 -10.36 -17.92
C ARG A 252 14.82 -8.83 -18.03
N GLY A 253 14.03 -8.14 -17.20
CA GLY A 253 14.01 -6.67 -17.10
C GLY A 253 12.64 -6.00 -17.29
N GLY A 254 12.66 -4.68 -17.46
CA GLY A 254 11.49 -3.78 -17.41
C GLY A 254 10.55 -3.74 -18.63
N ALA A 255 10.81 -4.52 -19.68
CA ALA A 255 9.99 -4.50 -20.91
C ALA A 255 9.08 -5.73 -21.09
N GLU A 256 9.25 -6.79 -20.29
CA GLU A 256 8.37 -7.96 -20.34
C GLU A 256 7.02 -7.64 -19.70
N ALA A 257 5.93 -8.10 -20.34
CA ALA A 257 4.60 -7.95 -19.77
C ALA A 257 4.54 -8.62 -18.39
N GLN A 258 3.97 -7.91 -17.43
CA GLN A 258 3.77 -8.44 -16.08
C GLN A 258 2.71 -9.54 -16.13
N VAL A 259 3.14 -10.80 -16.04
CA VAL A 259 2.24 -11.96 -15.99
C VAL A 259 2.14 -12.43 -14.53
N PRO A 260 0.94 -12.41 -13.92
CA PRO A 260 0.73 -12.93 -12.58
C PRO A 260 1.23 -14.39 -12.47
N PRO A 261 1.99 -14.75 -11.42
CA PRO A 261 2.40 -16.11 -11.17
C PRO A 261 1.19 -17.05 -11.01
N ASP A 262 1.28 -18.26 -11.55
CA ASP A 262 0.27 -19.29 -11.34
C ASP A 262 0.34 -19.80 -9.88
N LEU A 263 -0.76 -19.61 -9.14
CA LEU A 263 -0.90 -20.05 -7.74
C LEU A 263 -1.79 -21.30 -7.59
N ARG A 264 -2.29 -21.90 -8.68
CA ARG A 264 -3.21 -23.06 -8.60
C ARG A 264 -2.58 -24.31 -8.00
N PHE A 265 -1.25 -24.39 -7.93
CA PHE A 265 -0.55 -25.49 -7.26
C PHE A 265 -0.54 -25.37 -5.74
N VAL A 266 -0.91 -24.21 -5.19
CA VAL A 266 -0.95 -23.99 -3.75
C VAL A 266 -2.22 -24.64 -3.21
N ASP A 267 -2.05 -25.82 -2.62
CA ASP A 267 -3.15 -26.58 -2.02
C ASP A 267 -2.77 -27.14 -0.64
N ALA A 268 -3.70 -27.88 -0.03
CA ALA A 268 -3.54 -28.42 1.31
C ALA A 268 -2.37 -29.41 1.43
N SER A 269 -1.93 -30.05 0.34
CA SER A 269 -0.79 -30.99 0.35
C SER A 269 0.53 -30.30 0.69
N LEU A 270 0.62 -28.98 0.45
CA LEU A 270 1.80 -28.20 0.82
C LEU A 270 1.94 -28.03 2.33
N GLY A 271 0.88 -28.25 3.13
CA GLY A 271 0.94 -28.19 4.59
C GLY A 271 1.28 -26.81 5.15
N LEU A 272 0.75 -25.74 4.53
CA LEU A 272 0.90 -24.38 5.02
C LEU A 272 -0.12 -24.15 6.15
N GLN A 273 0.36 -23.77 7.34
CA GLN A 273 -0.51 -23.53 8.50
C GLN A 273 -1.49 -22.40 8.21
N GLY A 274 -2.77 -22.58 8.56
CA GLY A 274 -3.83 -21.58 8.32
C GLY A 274 -4.33 -21.52 6.86
N PHE A 275 -3.81 -22.35 5.97
CA PHE A 275 -4.29 -22.44 4.59
C PHE A 275 -5.74 -22.90 4.53
N LEU A 276 -6.53 -22.25 3.67
CA LEU A 276 -7.89 -22.63 3.34
C LEU A 276 -7.99 -22.79 1.82
N GLY A 277 -8.37 -23.99 1.38
CA GLY A 277 -8.50 -24.32 -0.04
C GLY A 277 -9.74 -23.70 -0.69
N ALA A 278 -9.76 -23.70 -2.04
CA ALA A 278 -10.81 -23.06 -2.83
C ALA A 278 -12.22 -23.62 -2.53
N GLU A 279 -12.37 -24.94 -2.38
CA GLU A 279 -13.65 -25.59 -2.08
C GLU A 279 -14.24 -25.18 -0.72
N ALA A 280 -13.40 -24.74 0.21
CA ALA A 280 -13.82 -24.28 1.53
C ALA A 280 -14.12 -22.78 1.58
N ARG A 281 -14.03 -22.08 0.43
CA ARG A 281 -14.25 -20.64 0.31
C ARG A 281 -15.56 -20.35 -0.42
N GLY A 282 -16.15 -19.20 -0.12
CA GLY A 282 -17.36 -18.68 -0.76
C GLY A 282 -17.09 -17.46 -1.63
N ALA A 283 -18.18 -16.83 -2.05
CA ALA A 283 -18.18 -15.59 -2.81
C ALA A 283 -19.39 -14.71 -2.41
N VAL A 284 -19.33 -13.44 -2.78
CA VAL A 284 -20.48 -12.54 -2.86
C VAL A 284 -20.49 -11.88 -4.23
N ALA A 285 -21.68 -11.69 -4.79
CA ALA A 285 -21.90 -10.91 -5.99
C ALA A 285 -23.18 -10.08 -5.86
N GLY A 286 -23.36 -9.12 -6.74
CA GLY A 286 -24.57 -8.35 -6.80
C GLY A 286 -24.34 -7.03 -7.49
N GLN A 287 -25.15 -6.04 -7.12
CA GLN A 287 -25.25 -4.77 -7.83
C GLN A 287 -25.21 -3.60 -6.84
N VAL A 288 -24.59 -2.51 -7.28
CA VAL A 288 -24.52 -1.25 -6.54
C VAL A 288 -25.18 -0.13 -7.33
N SER A 289 -25.69 0.89 -6.65
CA SER A 289 -26.31 2.06 -7.28
C SER A 289 -26.29 3.28 -6.38
N GLY A 290 -26.68 4.44 -6.92
CA GLY A 290 -26.74 5.71 -6.19
C GLY A 290 -25.40 6.44 -6.05
N ILE A 291 -24.33 5.91 -6.65
CA ILE A 291 -23.01 6.55 -6.70
C ILE A 291 -23.05 7.74 -7.66
N ASP A 292 -22.42 8.85 -7.25
CA ASP A 292 -22.31 10.07 -8.04
C ASP A 292 -21.62 9.80 -9.38
N ALA A 293 -22.09 10.50 -10.41
CA ALA A 293 -21.59 10.31 -11.76
C ALA A 293 -20.07 10.57 -11.85
N GLY A 294 -19.35 9.67 -12.51
CA GLY A 294 -17.90 9.75 -12.68
C GLY A 294 -17.07 9.21 -11.51
N GLN A 295 -17.71 8.85 -10.39
CA GLN A 295 -17.00 8.28 -9.24
C GLN A 295 -16.91 6.74 -9.36
N PRO A 296 -15.74 6.14 -9.10
CA PRO A 296 -15.61 4.69 -9.09
C PRO A 296 -16.32 4.10 -7.85
N ALA A 297 -16.98 2.97 -8.03
CA ALA A 297 -17.60 2.24 -6.92
C ALA A 297 -16.70 1.08 -6.46
N VAL A 298 -16.47 0.97 -5.16
CA VAL A 298 -15.70 -0.12 -4.55
C VAL A 298 -16.55 -0.79 -3.48
N VAL A 299 -16.64 -2.11 -3.53
CA VAL A 299 -17.26 -2.91 -2.48
C VAL A 299 -16.17 -3.58 -1.67
N ALA A 300 -16.20 -3.44 -0.34
CA ALA A 300 -15.26 -4.10 0.55
C ALA A 300 -15.99 -4.91 1.62
N LEU A 301 -15.41 -6.06 1.96
CA LEU A 301 -15.82 -6.92 3.05
C LEU A 301 -14.80 -6.84 4.16
N ARG A 302 -15.25 -6.83 5.41
CA ARG A 302 -14.38 -7.02 6.56
C ARG A 302 -15.07 -7.73 7.71
N ASN A 303 -14.29 -8.51 8.45
CA ASN A 303 -14.57 -8.92 9.81
C ASN A 303 -13.26 -8.95 10.61
N ALA A 304 -13.30 -9.51 11.82
CA ALA A 304 -12.13 -9.62 12.70
C ALA A 304 -11.05 -10.57 12.15
N GLN A 305 -11.36 -11.41 11.16
CA GLN A 305 -10.47 -12.45 10.64
C GLN A 305 -9.95 -12.15 9.24
N ALA A 306 -10.74 -11.50 8.38
CA ALA A 306 -10.35 -11.23 7.00
C ALA A 306 -10.96 -9.95 6.41
N GLN A 307 -10.35 -9.47 5.32
CA GLN A 307 -10.81 -8.38 4.46
C GLN A 307 -10.74 -8.75 2.98
N TYR A 308 -11.68 -8.25 2.16
CA TYR A 308 -11.70 -8.46 0.71
C TYR A 308 -12.30 -7.24 0.01
N TRP A 309 -12.08 -7.10 -1.30
CA TRP A 309 -12.69 -6.01 -2.07
C TRP A 309 -12.78 -6.32 -3.56
N ALA A 310 -13.65 -5.58 -4.25
CA ALA A 310 -13.69 -5.48 -5.70
C ALA A 310 -14.17 -4.10 -6.13
N ARG A 311 -13.74 -3.67 -7.33
CA ARG A 311 -14.38 -2.55 -8.03
C ARG A 311 -15.67 -3.07 -8.67
N ALA A 312 -16.75 -2.29 -8.61
CA ALA A 312 -17.90 -2.57 -9.44
C ALA A 312 -17.61 -2.15 -10.89
N ASP A 313 -18.26 -2.80 -11.85
CA ASP A 313 -18.18 -2.42 -13.26
C ASP A 313 -19.01 -1.15 -13.55
N ALA A 314 -19.02 -0.70 -14.81
CA ALA A 314 -19.74 0.50 -15.24
C ALA A 314 -21.26 0.38 -15.08
N ASP A 315 -21.80 -0.84 -15.06
CA ASP A 315 -23.21 -1.08 -14.80
C ASP A 315 -23.50 -1.14 -13.30
N GLY A 316 -22.47 -1.19 -12.44
CA GLY A 316 -22.52 -1.30 -10.99
C GLY A 316 -22.49 -2.75 -10.47
N ARG A 317 -22.22 -3.74 -11.32
CA ARG A 317 -22.12 -5.15 -10.88
C ARG A 317 -20.77 -5.39 -10.21
N PHE A 318 -20.76 -6.21 -9.17
CA PHE A 318 -19.52 -6.63 -8.50
C PHE A 318 -19.51 -8.12 -8.20
N ARG A 319 -18.30 -8.67 -8.04
CA ARG A 319 -18.08 -10.01 -7.53
C ARG A 319 -16.78 -10.07 -6.73
N ILE A 320 -16.86 -10.63 -5.53
CA ILE A 320 -15.72 -10.96 -4.68
C ILE A 320 -15.77 -12.48 -4.43
N ALA A 321 -14.69 -13.19 -4.72
CA ALA A 321 -14.60 -14.65 -4.59
C ALA A 321 -13.41 -15.05 -3.72
N GLY A 322 -13.33 -16.34 -3.36
CA GLY A 322 -12.24 -16.85 -2.53
C GLY A 322 -12.34 -16.41 -1.06
N ILE A 323 -13.55 -16.09 -0.60
CA ILE A 323 -13.79 -15.52 0.72
C ILE A 323 -13.88 -16.63 1.77
N ARG A 324 -13.23 -16.47 2.92
CA ARG A 324 -13.42 -17.38 4.06
C ARG A 324 -14.89 -17.36 4.52
N PRO A 325 -15.50 -18.50 4.88
CA PRO A 325 -16.86 -18.50 5.41
C PRO A 325 -16.99 -17.67 6.69
N GLY A 326 -18.11 -17.00 6.86
CA GLY A 326 -18.40 -16.20 8.05
C GLY A 326 -19.32 -15.01 7.77
N ALA A 327 -19.65 -14.29 8.85
CA ALA A 327 -20.35 -13.02 8.80
C ALA A 327 -19.35 -11.90 8.47
N TYR A 328 -19.69 -11.06 7.49
CA TYR A 328 -18.90 -9.90 7.11
C TYR A 328 -19.75 -8.65 7.17
N ARG A 329 -19.13 -7.55 7.57
CA ARG A 329 -19.61 -6.22 7.17
C ARG A 329 -19.27 -6.03 5.71
N ILE A 330 -20.25 -5.67 4.89
CA ILE A 330 -20.07 -5.27 3.49
C ILE A 330 -20.28 -3.76 3.39
N ALA A 331 -19.39 -3.05 2.71
CA ALA A 331 -19.43 -1.61 2.57
C ALA A 331 -19.27 -1.20 1.10
N LEU A 332 -20.06 -0.21 0.68
CA LEU A 332 -19.96 0.46 -0.60
C LEU A 332 -19.25 1.80 -0.40
N TYR A 333 -18.20 2.00 -1.17
CA TYR A 333 -17.44 3.24 -1.24
C TYR A 333 -17.67 3.92 -2.58
N GLN A 334 -17.96 5.22 -2.52
CA GLN A 334 -17.81 6.14 -3.63
C GLN A 334 -16.37 6.65 -3.59
N ASN A 335 -15.56 6.22 -4.55
CA ASN A 335 -14.12 6.33 -4.52
C ASN A 335 -13.53 5.78 -3.20
N GLU A 336 -13.26 6.62 -2.20
CA GLU A 336 -12.76 6.23 -0.88
C GLU A 336 -13.68 6.63 0.29
N LEU A 337 -14.81 7.30 0.02
CA LEU A 337 -15.82 7.63 1.01
C LEU A 337 -16.83 6.49 1.14
N GLU A 338 -17.02 5.99 2.36
CA GLU A 338 -18.08 5.02 2.61
C GLU A 338 -19.45 5.70 2.51
N VAL A 339 -20.32 5.19 1.64
CA VAL A 339 -21.66 5.75 1.38
C VAL A 339 -22.79 4.79 1.74
N ALA A 340 -22.49 3.50 1.96
CA ALA A 340 -23.43 2.54 2.50
C ALA A 340 -22.70 1.35 3.11
N HIS A 341 -23.37 0.63 4.02
CA HIS A 341 -22.91 -0.65 4.52
C HIS A 341 -24.07 -1.52 5.00
N ASP A 342 -23.82 -2.82 5.06
CA ASP A 342 -24.72 -3.84 5.60
C ASP A 342 -23.89 -5.03 6.14
N THR A 343 -24.53 -6.16 6.35
CA THR A 343 -23.94 -7.44 6.71
C THR A 343 -24.27 -8.51 5.67
N VAL A 344 -23.34 -9.43 5.42
CA VAL A 344 -23.54 -10.56 4.53
C VAL A 344 -22.96 -11.83 5.13
N GLN A 345 -23.67 -12.94 4.96
CA GLN A 345 -23.20 -14.27 5.36
C GLN A 345 -22.57 -14.98 4.18
N ILE A 346 -21.35 -15.46 4.36
CA ILE A 346 -20.59 -16.19 3.35
C ILE A 346 -20.51 -17.65 3.76
N ALA A 347 -20.98 -18.54 2.88
CA ALA A 347 -20.86 -19.98 3.04
C ALA A 347 -19.83 -20.56 2.07
N ALA A 348 -19.19 -21.67 2.43
CA ALA A 348 -18.27 -22.39 1.56
C ALA A 348 -18.98 -22.87 0.28
N ALA A 349 -18.28 -22.82 -0.85
CA ALA A 349 -18.76 -23.25 -2.16
C ALA A 349 -20.06 -22.57 -2.66
N ALA A 350 -20.44 -21.44 -2.05
CA ALA A 350 -21.65 -20.69 -2.40
C ALA A 350 -21.33 -19.24 -2.78
N THR A 351 -22.22 -18.61 -3.57
CA THR A 351 -22.19 -17.16 -3.82
C THR A 351 -23.39 -16.50 -3.15
N ALA A 352 -23.15 -15.69 -2.13
CA ALA A 352 -24.16 -14.81 -1.55
C ALA A 352 -24.52 -13.67 -2.53
N GLN A 353 -25.75 -13.17 -2.46
CA GLN A 353 -26.17 -11.98 -3.20
C GLN A 353 -26.25 -10.78 -2.26
N ALA A 354 -25.83 -9.61 -2.72
CA ALA A 354 -25.95 -8.37 -1.97
C ALA A 354 -26.21 -7.17 -2.90
N GLU A 355 -27.18 -6.36 -2.53
CA GLU A 355 -27.54 -5.11 -3.20
C GLU A 355 -27.15 -3.95 -2.29
N LEU A 356 -26.42 -2.96 -2.80
CA LEU A 356 -26.00 -1.79 -2.01
C LEU A 356 -26.40 -0.51 -2.73
N HIS A 357 -27.10 0.36 -2.00
CA HIS A 357 -27.52 1.66 -2.48
C HIS A 357 -26.80 2.72 -1.67
N ALA A 358 -26.08 3.62 -2.35
CA ALA A 358 -25.45 4.76 -1.68
C ALA A 358 -26.52 5.58 -0.94
N VAL A 359 -26.25 5.93 0.31
CA VAL A 359 -27.15 6.75 1.12
C VAL A 359 -26.90 8.22 0.77
N PRO A 360 -27.92 8.94 0.26
CA PRO A 360 -27.76 10.35 -0.06
C PRO A 360 -27.39 11.15 1.18
N LEU A 361 -26.45 12.08 1.02
CA LEU A 361 -26.11 13.02 2.08
C LEU A 361 -27.32 13.91 2.40
N PRO A 362 -27.66 14.14 3.68
CA PRO A 362 -28.83 14.94 4.02
C PRO A 362 -28.64 16.41 3.65
N GLY A 363 -29.72 17.12 3.33
CA GLY A 363 -29.67 18.55 3.01
C GLY A 363 -29.11 18.85 1.61
N GLN A 364 -29.60 19.92 1.01
CA GLN A 364 -29.20 20.34 -0.33
C GLN A 364 -27.99 21.29 -0.26
N ALA A 365 -26.91 20.96 -0.96
CA ALA A 365 -25.79 21.89 -1.10
C ALA A 365 -26.18 23.05 -2.04
N ILE A 366 -26.04 24.29 -1.57
CA ILE A 366 -26.13 25.50 -2.40
C ILE A 366 -24.85 25.64 -3.23
N TRP A 367 -23.72 25.38 -2.59
CA TRP A 367 -22.42 25.29 -3.23
C TRP A 367 -21.55 24.26 -2.52
N GLN A 368 -20.58 23.74 -3.27
CA GLN A 368 -19.63 22.73 -2.82
C GLN A 368 -18.23 23.06 -3.35
N ILE A 369 -17.21 22.81 -2.54
CA ILE A 369 -15.80 22.88 -2.91
C ILE A 369 -15.22 21.47 -2.74
N GLY A 370 -14.70 20.87 -3.81
CA GLY A 370 -14.30 19.47 -3.85
C GLY A 370 -15.49 18.53 -4.09
N ASP A 371 -15.28 17.23 -3.96
CA ASP A 371 -16.32 16.20 -4.04
C ASP A 371 -16.27 15.32 -2.78
N PRO A 372 -17.40 14.89 -2.20
CA PRO A 372 -17.41 13.97 -1.07
C PRO A 372 -17.05 12.56 -1.57
N ASP A 373 -15.76 12.32 -1.79
CA ASP A 373 -15.25 11.08 -2.39
C ASP A 373 -14.15 10.43 -1.54
N GLY A 374 -13.85 11.01 -0.37
CA GLY A 374 -12.89 10.50 0.58
C GLY A 374 -11.44 10.80 0.18
N THR A 375 -11.22 11.75 -0.73
CA THR A 375 -9.89 12.13 -1.22
C THR A 375 -9.74 13.64 -1.35
N PRO A 376 -8.50 14.17 -1.27
CA PRO A 376 -8.25 15.58 -1.56
C PRO A 376 -8.17 15.85 -3.08
N ALA A 377 -8.75 15.01 -3.95
CA ALA A 377 -8.54 15.14 -5.39
C ALA A 377 -8.94 16.54 -5.92
N GLY A 378 -8.14 17.05 -6.86
CA GLY A 378 -8.37 18.36 -7.50
C GLY A 378 -7.97 19.59 -6.67
N PHE A 379 -7.83 19.48 -5.34
CA PHE A 379 -7.32 20.57 -4.51
C PHE A 379 -5.84 20.87 -4.78
N ARG A 380 -5.41 22.07 -4.39
CA ARG A 380 -4.00 22.50 -4.50
C ARG A 380 -3.09 21.49 -3.81
N ASN A 381 -2.03 21.08 -4.51
CA ASN A 381 -1.01 20.13 -4.05
C ASN A 381 -1.48 18.67 -3.83
N ALA A 382 -2.76 18.34 -4.06
CA ALA A 382 -3.30 17.00 -3.82
C ALA A 382 -2.56 15.89 -4.58
N ALA A 383 -2.23 16.13 -5.85
CA ALA A 383 -1.55 15.16 -6.71
C ALA A 383 -0.16 14.76 -6.19
N LEU A 384 0.52 15.68 -5.48
CA LEU A 384 1.83 15.44 -4.88
C LEU A 384 1.72 14.94 -3.45
N LEU A 385 0.64 15.22 -2.73
CA LEU A 385 0.48 14.87 -1.31
C LEU A 385 0.65 13.38 -1.05
N ALA A 386 0.32 12.51 -2.01
CA ALA A 386 0.49 11.08 -1.87
C ALA A 386 1.93 10.56 -2.10
N ARG A 387 2.84 11.43 -2.59
CA ARG A 387 4.10 11.05 -3.25
C ARG A 387 5.28 11.98 -2.95
N ALA A 388 5.08 13.01 -2.13
CA ALA A 388 6.08 14.00 -1.78
C ALA A 388 5.77 14.60 -0.42
N HIS A 389 6.79 15.10 0.26
CA HIS A 389 6.63 15.84 1.50
C HIS A 389 5.93 17.18 1.24
N PRO A 390 5.11 17.71 2.16
CA PRO A 390 4.54 19.05 2.03
C PRO A 390 5.57 20.18 1.82
N SER A 391 6.85 19.98 2.19
CA SER A 391 7.93 20.95 1.94
C SER A 391 8.63 20.78 0.59
N ASP A 392 8.19 19.85 -0.27
CA ASP A 392 8.82 19.61 -1.57
C ASP A 392 8.77 20.86 -2.45
N ARG A 393 9.88 21.17 -3.16
CA ARG A 393 9.97 22.37 -4.01
C ARG A 393 8.91 22.44 -5.11
N ARG A 394 8.31 21.30 -5.47
CA ARG A 394 7.26 21.21 -6.50
C ARG A 394 5.88 21.59 -5.97
N MET A 395 5.70 21.64 -4.65
CA MET A 395 4.45 22.09 -4.05
C MET A 395 4.26 23.58 -4.35
N ALA A 396 3.07 23.96 -4.80
CA ALA A 396 2.66 25.36 -4.81
C ALA A 396 2.57 25.89 -3.38
N PRO A 397 2.69 27.21 -3.16
CA PRO A 397 2.53 27.81 -1.83
C PRO A 397 1.24 27.36 -1.14
N TRP A 398 1.36 26.89 0.10
CA TRP A 398 0.24 26.31 0.85
C TRP A 398 -0.78 27.33 1.34
N GLY A 399 -0.39 28.59 1.52
CA GLY A 399 -1.26 29.66 1.98
C GLY A 399 -0.65 30.58 3.03
N PRO A 400 -1.47 31.34 3.77
CA PRO A 400 -2.95 31.36 3.74
C PRO A 400 -3.54 31.64 2.35
N LEU A 401 -4.70 31.04 2.03
CA LEU A 401 -5.36 31.15 0.72
C LEU A 401 -6.77 31.72 0.86
N THR A 402 -7.24 32.39 -0.19
CA THR A 402 -8.64 32.81 -0.33
C THR A 402 -9.25 32.12 -1.54
N TYR A 403 -10.34 31.40 -1.32
CA TYR A 403 -11.15 30.77 -2.36
C TYR A 403 -12.46 31.53 -2.53
N ARG A 404 -12.74 32.01 -3.75
CA ARG A 404 -13.97 32.72 -4.09
C ARG A 404 -14.95 31.77 -4.77
N VAL A 405 -16.05 31.49 -4.08
CA VAL A 405 -17.11 30.60 -4.56
C VAL A 405 -17.68 31.13 -5.87
N GLY A 406 -17.79 30.24 -6.88
CA GLY A 406 -18.30 30.57 -8.20
C GLY A 406 -17.29 31.26 -9.14
N HIS A 407 -16.05 31.50 -8.70
CA HIS A 407 -15.02 32.16 -9.49
C HIS A 407 -13.70 31.37 -9.60
N ASP A 408 -13.18 30.88 -8.47
CA ASP A 408 -11.86 30.23 -8.46
C ASP A 408 -11.96 28.72 -8.77
N SER A 409 -10.96 28.18 -9.46
CA SER A 409 -10.79 26.75 -9.68
C SER A 409 -10.39 26.03 -8.39
N LEU A 410 -10.66 24.71 -8.31
CA LEU A 410 -10.46 23.92 -7.10
C LEU A 410 -9.00 23.93 -6.59
N ASP A 411 -8.03 24.10 -7.47
CA ASP A 411 -6.60 24.23 -7.15
C ASP A 411 -6.23 25.59 -6.52
N ALA A 412 -7.21 26.47 -6.26
CA ALA A 412 -7.06 27.64 -5.40
C ALA A 412 -7.33 27.32 -3.91
N PHE A 413 -7.94 26.17 -3.61
CA PHE A 413 -8.21 25.71 -2.25
C PHE A 413 -7.16 24.66 -1.82
N PRO A 414 -6.58 24.74 -0.61
CA PRO A 414 -5.52 23.83 -0.20
C PRO A 414 -6.02 22.40 0.03
N ALA A 415 -5.28 21.38 -0.42
CA ALA A 415 -5.59 19.99 -0.09
C ALA A 415 -5.46 19.69 1.41
N ALA A 416 -4.57 20.40 2.10
CA ALA A 416 -4.32 20.23 3.52
C ALA A 416 -4.00 21.57 4.18
N GLN A 417 -4.34 21.67 5.46
CA GLN A 417 -4.07 22.86 6.28
C GLN A 417 -3.45 22.46 7.61
N TRP A 418 -2.44 23.21 8.04
CA TRP A 418 -1.83 23.10 9.35
C TRP A 418 -1.93 24.42 10.11
N ARG A 419 -2.16 24.35 11.42
CA ARG A 419 -2.31 25.54 12.28
C ARG A 419 -1.10 26.46 12.18
N GLY A 420 0.11 25.90 12.23
CA GLY A 420 1.36 26.66 12.18
C GLY A 420 1.92 26.92 10.77
N VAL A 421 1.20 26.67 9.68
CA VAL A 421 1.74 26.82 8.31
C VAL A 421 0.90 27.75 7.43
N ASN A 422 -0.37 27.41 7.19
CA ASN A 422 -1.20 28.07 6.17
C ASN A 422 -2.61 28.39 6.66
N THR A 423 -2.79 28.46 7.97
CA THR A 423 -4.06 28.80 8.61
C THR A 423 -4.23 30.32 8.72
N PRO A 424 -5.44 30.87 8.53
CA PRO A 424 -6.67 30.19 8.10
C PRO A 424 -6.78 30.02 6.58
N THR A 425 -7.66 29.12 6.14
CA THR A 425 -8.18 29.14 4.75
C THR A 425 -9.43 30.00 4.71
N HIS A 426 -9.45 31.01 3.84
CA HIS A 426 -10.57 31.92 3.66
C HIS A 426 -11.49 31.46 2.52
N ILE A 427 -12.79 31.45 2.76
CA ILE A 427 -13.83 31.23 1.75
C ILE A 427 -14.65 32.51 1.62
N ALA A 428 -14.62 33.11 0.44
CA ALA A 428 -15.41 34.30 0.11
C ALA A 428 -16.63 33.92 -0.74
N PHE A 429 -17.81 34.38 -0.34
CA PHE A 429 -19.07 34.12 -1.05
C PHE A 429 -20.03 35.31 -0.91
N VAL A 430 -20.97 35.44 -1.84
CA VAL A 430 -21.93 36.55 -1.87
C VAL A 430 -23.34 36.06 -1.54
N LEU A 431 -24.05 36.78 -0.68
CA LEU A 431 -25.47 36.58 -0.39
C LEU A 431 -26.26 37.80 -0.84
N SER A 432 -27.38 37.61 -1.53
CA SER A 432 -28.38 38.67 -1.70
C SER A 432 -29.10 38.96 -0.38
N PRO A 433 -29.79 40.10 -0.22
CA PRO A 433 -30.55 40.40 1.00
C PRO A 433 -31.53 39.30 1.41
N GLY A 434 -32.18 38.65 0.44
CA GLY A 434 -33.11 37.54 0.67
C GLY A 434 -32.44 36.19 0.98
N GLN A 435 -31.11 36.13 1.03
CA GLN A 435 -30.32 34.93 1.35
C GLN A 435 -29.62 35.06 2.71
N VAL A 436 -29.91 36.07 3.52
CA VAL A 436 -29.32 36.18 4.86
C VAL A 436 -30.15 35.38 5.86
N HIS A 437 -29.85 34.08 5.96
CA HIS A 437 -30.52 33.12 6.85
C HIS A 437 -29.52 32.36 7.71
N ALA A 438 -30.00 31.54 8.63
CA ALA A 438 -29.15 30.53 9.25
C ALA A 438 -28.84 29.43 8.21
N TYR A 439 -27.63 28.90 8.27
CA TYR A 439 -27.15 27.86 7.36
C TYR A 439 -26.36 26.80 8.13
N ARG A 440 -26.07 25.69 7.46
CA ARG A 440 -25.15 24.68 7.96
C ARG A 440 -23.98 24.49 7.01
N LEU A 441 -22.77 24.50 7.53
CA LEU A 441 -21.58 24.05 6.81
C LEU A 441 -21.36 22.56 7.12
N ARG A 442 -21.16 21.75 6.08
CA ARG A 442 -20.64 20.39 6.21
C ARG A 442 -19.22 20.33 5.67
N LEU A 443 -18.32 19.79 6.46
CA LEU A 443 -16.90 19.68 6.13
C LEU A 443 -16.46 18.22 6.25
N PHE A 444 -16.07 17.62 5.13
CA PHE A 444 -15.47 16.29 5.09
C PHE A 444 -13.95 16.42 5.16
N VAL A 445 -13.35 15.61 6.02
CA VAL A 445 -11.91 15.58 6.28
C VAL A 445 -11.44 14.14 6.24
N THR A 446 -10.46 13.83 5.39
CA THR A 446 -10.00 12.45 5.20
C THR A 446 -9.11 11.97 6.35
N LEU A 447 -8.21 12.84 6.82
CA LEU A 447 -7.22 12.58 7.86
C LEU A 447 -6.98 13.84 8.69
N THR A 448 -6.74 13.65 9.99
CA THR A 448 -6.22 14.71 10.87
C THR A 448 -4.92 14.28 11.53
N GLN A 449 -4.09 15.26 11.87
CA GLN A 449 -2.81 15.06 12.55
C GLN A 449 -2.78 15.84 13.86
N ALA A 450 -2.13 15.28 14.88
CA ALA A 450 -1.91 15.92 16.18
C ALA A 450 -3.21 16.51 16.78
N GLY A 451 -4.32 15.78 16.65
CA GLY A 451 -5.64 16.18 17.16
C GLY A 451 -6.23 17.43 16.51
N GLY A 452 -5.73 17.84 15.35
CA GLY A 452 -6.26 18.95 14.56
C GLY A 452 -7.73 18.74 14.20
N ARG A 453 -8.54 19.78 14.33
CA ARG A 453 -9.94 19.80 13.90
C ARG A 453 -10.33 21.22 13.47
N PRO A 454 -11.27 21.36 12.52
CA PRO A 454 -11.70 22.66 12.04
C PRO A 454 -12.31 23.54 13.15
N GLN A 455 -11.99 24.83 13.16
CA GLN A 455 -12.68 25.86 13.93
C GLN A 455 -13.07 26.98 12.99
N LEU A 456 -14.35 27.36 12.97
CA LEU A 456 -14.86 28.33 11.99
C LEU A 456 -14.97 29.73 12.56
N ARG A 457 -14.76 30.74 11.73
CA ARG A 457 -15.15 32.13 12.00
C ARG A 457 -15.88 32.70 10.78
N VAL A 458 -16.85 33.58 11.00
CA VAL A 458 -17.62 34.21 9.91
C VAL A 458 -17.72 35.71 10.16
N ASN A 459 -17.30 36.51 9.17
CA ASN A 459 -17.37 37.97 9.12
C ASN A 459 -16.90 38.72 10.39
N ASP A 460 -15.98 38.15 11.17
CA ASP A 460 -15.61 38.62 12.51
C ASP A 460 -16.77 38.83 13.50
N ARG A 461 -17.96 38.28 13.18
CA ARG A 461 -19.19 38.39 13.99
C ARG A 461 -19.48 37.12 14.78
N TRP A 462 -18.96 36.00 14.31
CA TRP A 462 -19.24 34.71 14.89
C TRP A 462 -17.99 33.83 14.87
N SER A 463 -17.78 33.12 15.97
CA SER A 463 -16.80 32.06 16.11
C SER A 463 -17.54 30.79 16.47
N GLY A 464 -17.33 29.75 15.67
CA GLY A 464 -17.99 28.46 15.85
C GLY A 464 -17.44 27.68 17.03
N PRO A 465 -18.22 26.71 17.53
CA PRO A 465 -17.73 25.81 18.57
C PRO A 465 -16.53 25.00 18.05
N VAL A 466 -15.62 24.64 18.96
CA VAL A 466 -14.54 23.70 18.64
C VAL A 466 -15.11 22.27 18.69
N PRO A 467 -15.04 21.50 17.61
CA PRO A 467 -15.51 20.12 17.61
C PRO A 467 -14.72 19.23 18.58
N PRO A 468 -15.29 18.08 19.00
CA PRO A 468 -14.54 17.09 19.75
C PRO A 468 -13.33 16.59 18.93
N ARG A 469 -12.31 16.07 19.64
CA ARG A 469 -11.15 15.48 18.99
C ARG A 469 -11.61 14.26 18.15
N PRO A 470 -11.25 14.18 16.86
CA PRO A 470 -11.60 13.03 16.03
C PRO A 470 -10.80 11.79 16.45
N GLU A 471 -11.39 10.61 16.29
CA GLU A 471 -10.66 9.35 16.37
C GLU A 471 -9.88 9.16 15.07
N GLN A 472 -8.56 9.21 15.16
CA GLN A 472 -7.65 9.09 14.02
C GLN A 472 -6.45 8.23 14.40
N PRO A 473 -5.79 7.59 13.42
CA PRO A 473 -4.59 6.80 13.67
C PRO A 473 -3.50 7.60 14.38
N ASP A 474 -2.89 7.04 15.42
CA ASP A 474 -1.79 7.67 16.15
C ASP A 474 -0.45 7.46 15.44
N SER A 475 -0.29 8.13 14.29
CA SER A 475 0.85 7.96 13.40
C SER A 475 0.95 9.16 12.45
N ARG A 476 2.16 9.54 12.04
CA ARG A 476 2.32 10.53 10.96
C ARG A 476 1.62 10.03 9.69
N GLY A 477 0.94 10.88 8.96
CA GLY A 477 0.28 10.48 7.71
C GLY A 477 0.56 11.45 6.57
N ILE A 478 0.18 12.71 6.75
CA ILE A 478 0.25 13.74 5.70
C ILE A 478 1.68 13.91 5.17
N THR A 479 2.68 13.95 6.07
CA THR A 479 4.10 14.07 5.71
C THR A 479 4.72 12.78 5.16
N ARG A 480 4.00 11.65 5.24
CA ARG A 480 4.41 10.33 4.75
C ARG A 480 3.56 9.87 3.57
N GLY A 481 3.04 10.82 2.79
CA GLY A 481 2.43 10.49 1.52
C GLY A 481 1.03 9.88 1.63
N THR A 482 0.30 10.05 2.73
CA THR A 482 -1.08 9.56 2.83
C THR A 482 -2.05 10.64 3.29
N TYR A 483 -3.24 10.61 2.72
CA TYR A 483 -4.41 11.37 3.17
C TYR A 483 -5.48 10.44 3.78
N ARG A 484 -5.29 9.12 3.73
CA ARG A 484 -6.27 8.16 4.21
C ARG A 484 -6.21 8.08 5.73
N GLY A 485 -7.25 8.56 6.40
CA GLY A 485 -7.48 8.39 7.85
C GLY A 485 -8.84 7.72 8.09
N ASN A 486 -9.50 8.09 9.18
CA ASN A 486 -10.82 7.53 9.51
C ASN A 486 -12.01 8.21 8.81
N ASN A 487 -11.80 9.22 7.95
CA ASN A 487 -12.82 10.13 7.41
C ASN A 487 -13.74 10.72 8.50
N THR A 488 -13.66 12.03 8.73
CA THR A 488 -14.48 12.72 9.73
C THR A 488 -15.34 13.77 9.05
N VAL A 489 -16.63 13.77 9.39
CA VAL A 489 -17.59 14.79 8.94
C VAL A 489 -17.86 15.75 10.09
N TYR A 490 -17.68 17.04 9.85
CA TYR A 490 -18.02 18.10 10.79
C TYR A 490 -19.22 18.88 10.28
N LEU A 491 -20.16 19.18 11.17
CA LEU A 491 -21.33 20.02 10.88
C LEU A 491 -21.29 21.26 11.77
N PHE A 492 -21.51 22.42 11.17
CA PHE A 492 -21.49 23.69 11.88
C PHE A 492 -22.76 24.47 11.55
N ASP A 493 -23.54 24.80 12.58
CA ASP A 493 -24.67 25.71 12.46
C ASP A 493 -24.16 27.16 12.50
N ILE A 494 -24.41 27.90 11.43
CA ILE A 494 -23.99 29.29 11.25
C ILE A 494 -25.23 30.16 11.37
N PRO A 495 -25.33 31.02 12.40
CA PRO A 495 -26.52 31.83 12.61
C PRO A 495 -26.61 32.95 11.58
N ALA A 496 -27.83 33.37 11.24
CA ALA A 496 -28.06 34.50 10.34
C ALA A 496 -27.35 35.79 10.78
N SER A 497 -27.20 35.99 12.10
CA SER A 497 -26.49 37.13 12.69
C SER A 497 -24.98 37.16 12.37
N ALA A 498 -24.41 36.03 11.96
CA ALA A 498 -23.03 35.97 11.47
C ALA A 498 -22.89 36.53 10.05
N LEU A 499 -23.98 36.60 9.29
CA LEU A 499 -23.98 36.84 7.85
C LEU A 499 -24.46 38.25 7.51
N GLN A 500 -24.25 38.64 6.26
CA GLN A 500 -24.72 39.91 5.71
C GLN A 500 -25.06 39.78 4.22
N ALA A 501 -25.85 40.72 3.72
CA ALA A 501 -26.00 40.91 2.29
C ALA A 501 -24.67 41.40 1.69
N GLY A 502 -24.38 40.99 0.45
CA GLY A 502 -23.10 41.23 -0.20
C GLY A 502 -22.06 40.17 0.16
N LEU A 503 -20.79 40.60 0.22
CA LEU A 503 -19.66 39.72 0.47
C LEU A 503 -19.64 39.22 1.91
N ASN A 504 -19.43 37.92 2.08
CA ASN A 504 -19.19 37.24 3.34
C ASN A 504 -17.86 36.49 3.25
N THR A 505 -17.18 36.37 4.39
CA THR A 505 -15.97 35.57 4.56
C THR A 505 -16.20 34.53 5.65
N LEU A 506 -15.89 33.27 5.34
CA LEU A 506 -15.80 32.17 6.29
C LEU A 506 -14.35 31.70 6.35
N ASP A 507 -13.79 31.72 7.56
CA ASP A 507 -12.44 31.27 7.84
C ASP A 507 -12.49 29.86 8.44
N ILE A 508 -11.70 28.95 7.89
CA ILE A 508 -11.44 27.65 8.48
C ILE A 508 -10.08 27.72 9.17
N ASP A 509 -10.09 27.66 10.50
CA ASP A 509 -8.92 27.52 11.37
C ASP A 509 -8.75 26.05 11.80
N VAL A 510 -7.63 25.71 12.44
CA VAL A 510 -7.36 24.39 13.02
C VAL A 510 -7.14 24.53 14.52
N ALA A 511 -8.03 23.95 15.33
CA ALA A 511 -7.86 23.88 16.77
C ALA A 511 -7.07 22.62 17.17
N SER A 512 -6.14 22.74 18.14
CA SER A 512 -5.55 21.61 18.85
C SER A 512 -4.95 21.97 20.21
N GLY A 513 -4.87 20.98 21.10
CA GLY A 513 -4.07 21.09 22.33
C GLY A 513 -2.59 20.74 22.12
N SER A 514 -2.23 20.17 20.97
CA SER A 514 -0.83 19.87 20.61
C SER A 514 -0.09 21.13 20.14
N PRO A 515 1.24 21.21 20.29
CA PRO A 515 2.04 22.36 19.86
C PRO A 515 2.15 22.48 18.34
N ASP A 516 2.45 23.68 17.86
CA ASP A 516 2.80 23.90 16.45
C ASP A 516 4.23 23.46 16.18
N ASN A 517 4.41 22.70 15.10
CA ASN A 517 5.70 22.16 14.69
C ASN A 517 5.77 22.04 13.15
N GLY A 518 5.40 23.13 12.45
CA GLY A 518 5.28 23.14 10.99
C GLY A 518 4.34 22.04 10.48
N PHE A 519 4.80 21.26 9.50
CA PHE A 519 4.02 20.16 8.90
C PHE A 519 3.78 18.96 9.84
N LEU A 520 4.44 18.91 11.01
CA LEU A 520 4.18 17.94 12.08
C LEU A 520 3.12 18.43 13.09
N GLY A 521 2.75 19.70 13.01
CA GLY A 521 1.74 20.28 13.89
C GLY A 521 0.32 19.78 13.61
N PRO A 522 -0.67 20.34 14.33
CA PRO A 522 -2.08 20.11 14.07
C PRO A 522 -2.44 20.43 12.63
N GLY A 523 -3.08 19.47 11.96
CA GLY A 523 -3.51 19.67 10.58
C GLY A 523 -4.65 18.76 10.16
N ILE A 524 -5.28 19.14 9.06
CA ILE A 524 -6.42 18.45 8.44
C ILE A 524 -6.16 18.31 6.93
N VAL A 525 -6.65 17.22 6.35
CA VAL A 525 -6.70 17.02 4.89
C VAL A 525 -8.16 17.11 4.44
N PHE A 526 -8.45 18.01 3.51
CA PHE A 526 -9.79 18.24 3.02
C PHE A 526 -10.25 17.12 2.07
N ASP A 527 -11.54 16.83 2.12
CA ASP A 527 -12.27 16.01 1.14
C ASP A 527 -13.27 16.90 0.39
N SER A 528 -14.19 17.52 1.13
CA SER A 528 -15.09 18.53 0.56
C SER A 528 -15.65 19.49 1.60
N VAL A 529 -16.08 20.66 1.12
CA VAL A 529 -16.78 21.69 1.90
C VAL A 529 -18.13 21.96 1.25
N GLN A 530 -19.23 21.82 1.99
CA GLN A 530 -20.59 22.05 1.49
C GLN A 530 -21.30 23.11 2.32
N TRP A 531 -21.91 24.08 1.65
CA TRP A 531 -22.85 25.02 2.25
C TRP A 531 -24.27 24.57 1.99
N LEU A 532 -24.96 24.16 3.04
CA LEU A 532 -26.26 23.52 2.93
C LEU A 532 -27.37 24.55 3.02
N ALA A 533 -28.45 24.35 2.27
CA ALA A 533 -29.65 25.15 2.35
C ALA A 533 -30.25 25.17 3.78
N PRO A 534 -30.98 26.24 4.16
CA PRO A 534 -31.55 26.42 5.50
C PRO A 534 -32.52 25.32 5.93
#